data_AF-A0A438BW32-F1
#
_entry.id   AF-A0A438BW32-F1
#
_cell.length_a   1.000
_cell.length_b   1.000
_cell.length_c   1.000
_cell.angle_alpha   90.00
_cell.angle_beta   90.00
_cell.angle_gamma   90.00
#
_symmetry.space_group_name_H-M   'P 1'
#
loop_
_entity.id
_entity.type
_entity.pdbx_description
1 polymer ?
#
loop_
_entity_poly.entity_id
_entity_poly.type
_entity_poly.pdbx_seq_one_letter_code
_entity_poly.pdbx_strand_id
1 'polypeptide(L)'
;MDPEERALAGLFMSFQSPVEIPGVSNIDFLNMAYNAQRRKLGLPELGPIEFYGYISPKLDIVNMKIDFLNRNVNEGFSGGERKRNEILQLAVCIQFLKALSIVIS
;
A
#
# COMPACT_ATOMS: atom_id res chain seq x y z
N MET A 1 1.39 -14.05 18.23
CA MET A 1 1.15 -12.81 17.47
C MET A 1 0.77 -13.18 16.05
N ASP A 2 -0.42 -12.76 15.65
CA ASP A 2 -0.95 -13.04 14.32
C ASP A 2 -0.19 -12.26 13.22
N PRO A 3 -0.19 -12.73 11.96
CA PRO A 3 0.41 -12.02 10.83
C PRO A 3 -0.08 -10.56 10.73
N GLU A 4 -1.34 -10.34 11.06
CA GLU A 4 -1.98 -9.03 11.10
C GLU A 4 -1.33 -8.13 12.14
N GLU A 5 -1.09 -8.62 13.37
CA GLU A 5 -0.41 -7.86 14.42
C GLU A 5 1.02 -7.46 14.04
N ARG A 6 1.73 -8.31 13.27
CA ARG A 6 3.10 -8.04 12.82
C ARG A 6 3.17 -7.02 11.68
N ALA A 7 2.27 -7.13 10.69
CA ALA A 7 2.13 -6.12 9.65
C ALA A 7 1.73 -4.76 10.25
N LEU A 8 0.88 -4.81 11.28
CA LEU A 8 0.42 -3.67 12.07
C LEU A 8 1.39 -3.19 13.16
N ALA A 9 2.60 -3.78 13.26
CA ALA A 9 3.68 -3.38 14.15
C ALA A 9 4.88 -2.78 13.39
N GLY A 10 4.75 -2.55 12.09
CA GLY A 10 5.79 -1.88 11.28
C GLY A 10 6.85 -2.81 10.73
N LEU A 11 6.68 -4.11 10.94
CA LEU A 11 7.42 -5.11 10.21
C LEU A 11 6.77 -5.25 8.83
N PHE A 12 7.09 -4.33 7.91
CA PHE A 12 6.82 -4.50 6.49
C PHE A 12 7.70 -5.65 6.01
N MET A 13 7.21 -6.88 6.24
CA MET A 13 7.90 -8.09 5.83
C MET A 13 7.95 -8.01 4.31
N SER A 14 9.15 -7.92 3.73
CA SER A 14 9.32 -8.09 2.30
C SER A 14 8.73 -9.46 1.99
N PHE A 15 7.54 -9.51 1.39
CA PHE A 15 7.01 -10.75 0.87
C PHE A 15 7.98 -11.14 -0.25
N GLN A 16 8.91 -12.03 0.07
CA GLN A 16 9.92 -12.55 -0.87
C GLN A 16 9.25 -13.19 -2.10
N SER A 17 7.92 -13.38 -2.08
CA SER A 17 7.08 -13.51 -3.27
C SER A 17 5.69 -12.93 -2.95
N PRO A 18 5.32 -11.79 -3.53
CA PRO A 18 4.04 -11.16 -3.20
C PRO A 18 2.91 -11.96 -3.86
N VAL A 19 1.86 -12.29 -3.10
CA VAL A 19 0.77 -13.17 -3.54
C VAL A 19 0.04 -12.51 -4.71
N GLU A 20 -0.11 -13.22 -5.82
CA GLU A 20 -0.93 -12.77 -6.94
C GLU A 20 -2.40 -12.97 -6.58
N ILE A 21 -3.22 -11.93 -6.73
CA ILE A 21 -4.66 -11.99 -6.44
C ILE A 21 -5.42 -11.66 -7.72
N PRO A 22 -5.87 -12.67 -8.49
CA PRO A 22 -6.65 -12.45 -9.70
C PRO A 22 -7.96 -11.72 -9.39
N GLY A 23 -8.28 -10.70 -10.19
CA GLY A 23 -9.52 -9.94 -10.05
C GLY A 23 -9.48 -8.84 -8.98
N VAL A 24 -8.35 -8.66 -8.29
CA VAL A 24 -8.13 -7.52 -7.39
C VAL A 24 -7.07 -6.61 -8.01
N SER A 25 -7.49 -5.38 -8.33
CA SER A 25 -6.59 -4.37 -8.87
C SER A 25 -5.63 -3.85 -7.78
N ASN A 26 -4.47 -3.33 -8.19
CA ASN A 26 -3.53 -2.70 -7.25
C ASN A 26 -4.18 -1.52 -6.51
N ILE A 27 -5.03 -0.72 -7.16
CA ILE A 27 -5.71 0.39 -6.48
C ILE A 27 -6.66 -0.09 -5.39
N ASP A 28 -7.46 -1.13 -5.65
CA ASP A 28 -8.39 -1.67 -4.65
C ASP A 28 -7.63 -2.26 -3.47
N PHE A 29 -6.56 -3.02 -3.75
CA PHE A 29 -5.70 -3.58 -2.72
C PHE A 29 -5.08 -2.48 -1.84
N LEU A 30 -4.51 -1.45 -2.45
CA LEU A 30 -3.89 -0.34 -1.73
C LEU A 30 -4.92 0.48 -0.94
N ASN A 31 -6.13 0.68 -1.48
CA ASN A 31 -7.21 1.37 -0.79
C ASN A 31 -7.68 0.59 0.44
N MET A 32 -7.88 -0.73 0.30
CA MET A 32 -8.24 -1.61 1.42
C MET A 32 -7.17 -1.60 2.52
N ALA A 33 -5.90 -1.71 2.16
CA ALA A 33 -4.78 -1.67 3.11
C ALA A 33 -4.71 -0.32 3.84
N TYR A 34 -4.85 0.79 3.10
CA TYR A 34 -4.85 2.13 3.66
C TYR A 34 -6.04 2.37 4.60
N ASN A 35 -7.25 1.93 4.24
CA ASN A 35 -8.43 2.06 5.08
C ASN A 35 -8.38 1.16 6.32
N ALA A 36 -7.81 -0.05 6.23
CA ALA A 36 -7.58 -0.90 7.40
C ALA A 36 -6.71 -0.19 8.45
N GLN A 37 -5.70 0.55 8.01
CA GLN A 37 -4.90 1.39 8.89
C GLN A 37 -5.72 2.53 9.50
N ARG A 38 -6.50 3.26 8.68
CA ARG A 38 -7.31 4.38 9.14
C ARG A 38 -8.33 3.96 10.19
N ARG A 39 -9.00 2.81 10.01
CA ARG A 39 -9.87 2.19 11.02
C ARG A 39 -9.15 2.00 12.36
N LYS A 40 -7.93 1.44 12.34
CA LYS A 40 -7.14 1.23 13.56
C LYS A 40 -6.77 2.55 14.25
N LEU A 41 -6.56 3.62 13.48
CA LEU A 41 -6.23 4.96 13.99
C LEU A 41 -7.47 5.81 14.32
N GLY A 42 -8.70 5.30 14.12
CA GLY A 42 -9.93 6.07 14.29
C GLY A 42 -10.11 7.20 13.28
N LEU A 43 -9.43 7.13 12.13
CA LEU A 43 -9.52 8.11 11.05
C LEU A 43 -10.63 7.70 10.04
N PRO A 44 -11.33 8.67 9.42
CA PRO A 44 -12.40 8.37 8.46
C PRO A 44 -11.82 7.70 7.22
N GLU A 45 -12.43 6.64 6.70
CA GLU A 45 -11.96 5.95 5.49
C GLU A 45 -11.98 6.86 4.25
N LEU A 46 -11.13 6.57 3.27
CA LEU A 46 -11.22 7.21 1.95
C LEU A 46 -12.04 6.34 0.99
N GLY A 47 -12.97 6.98 0.29
CA GLY A 47 -13.65 6.35 -0.84
C GLY A 47 -12.71 6.13 -2.03
N PRO A 48 -13.08 5.30 -3.02
CA PRO A 48 -12.23 5.00 -4.18
C PRO A 48 -11.73 6.25 -4.94
N ILE A 49 -12.60 7.25 -5.13
CA ILE A 49 -12.27 8.51 -5.83
C ILE A 49 -11.29 9.35 -5.00
N GLU A 50 -11.52 9.46 -3.69
CA GLU A 50 -10.64 10.19 -2.78
C GLU A 50 -9.26 9.53 -2.69
N PHE A 51 -9.25 8.19 -2.64
CA PHE A 51 -8.03 7.41 -2.65
C PHE A 51 -7.26 7.56 -3.96
N TYR A 52 -7.94 7.60 -5.10
CA TYR A 52 -7.33 7.90 -6.39
C TYR A 52 -6.61 9.26 -6.38
N GLY A 53 -7.27 10.30 -5.85
CA GLY A 53 -6.64 11.62 -5.65
C GLY A 53 -5.44 11.58 -4.71
N TYR A 54 -5.48 10.73 -3.68
CA TYR A 54 -4.37 10.53 -2.74
C TYR A 54 -3.17 9.79 -3.34
N ILE A 55 -3.40 8.78 -4.18
CA ILE A 55 -2.34 7.92 -4.73
C ILE A 55 -1.72 8.48 -6.00
N SER A 56 -2.49 9.19 -6.84
CA SER A 56 -2.02 9.75 -8.11
C SER A 56 -0.69 10.52 -7.99
N PRO A 57 -0.53 11.50 -7.08
CA PRO A 57 0.73 12.23 -6.96
C PRO A 57 1.90 11.38 -6.43
N LYS A 58 1.64 10.23 -5.81
CA LYS A 58 2.69 9.31 -5.33
C LYS A 58 3.25 8.45 -6.46
N LEU A 59 2.45 8.19 -7.50
CA LEU A 59 2.91 7.47 -8.70
C LEU A 59 4.04 8.23 -9.40
N ASP A 60 3.95 9.55 -9.46
CA ASP A 60 4.97 10.41 -10.04
C ASP A 60 6.30 10.31 -9.28
N ILE A 61 6.24 10.27 -7.95
CA ILE A 61 7.43 10.14 -7.08
C ILE A 61 8.17 8.82 -7.35
N VAL A 62 7.43 7.74 -7.59
CA VAL A 62 8.01 6.41 -7.86
C VAL A 62 8.22 6.13 -9.35
N ASN A 63 7.92 7.08 -10.23
CA ASN A 63 7.98 6.94 -11.69
C ASN A 63 7.22 5.69 -12.20
N MET A 64 5.95 5.57 -11.78
CA MET A 64 5.05 4.48 -12.20
C MET A 64 3.86 5.05 -12.99
N LYS A 65 3.49 4.40 -14.10
CA LYS A 65 2.33 4.83 -14.89
C LYS A 65 1.03 4.51 -14.16
N ILE A 66 -0.02 5.28 -14.43
CA ILE A 66 -1.32 5.08 -13.80
C ILE A 66 -1.98 3.75 -14.19
N ASP A 67 -1.69 3.24 -15.38
CA ASP A 67 -2.21 1.96 -15.87
C ASP A 67 -1.84 0.78 -14.94
N PHE A 68 -0.76 0.92 -14.14
CA PHE A 68 -0.37 -0.10 -13.16
C PHE A 68 -1.39 -0.29 -12.04
N LEU A 69 -2.13 0.76 -11.70
CA LEU A 69 -3.16 0.69 -10.65
C LEU A 69 -4.29 -0.26 -11.02
N ASN A 70 -4.62 -0.36 -12.31
CA ASN A 70 -5.71 -1.20 -12.82
C ASN A 70 -5.30 -2.65 -13.06
N ARG A 71 -4.00 -2.96 -13.00
CA ARG A 71 -3.51 -4.33 -13.14
C ARG A 71 -3.81 -5.13 -11.89
N ASN A 72 -3.93 -6.45 -12.05
CA ASN A 72 -4.00 -7.36 -10.92
C ASN A 72 -2.74 -7.23 -10.05
N VAL A 73 -2.92 -7.48 -8.76
CA VAL A 73 -1.83 -7.47 -7.78
C VAL A 73 -0.73 -8.45 -8.20
N ASN A 74 0.48 -7.92 -8.41
CA ASN A 74 1.72 -8.62 -8.78
C ASN A 74 1.77 -9.37 -10.13
N GLU A 75 0.73 -9.29 -10.95
CA GLU A 75 0.69 -9.99 -12.24
C GLU A 75 1.53 -9.27 -13.33
N GLY A 76 2.53 -9.96 -13.88
CA GLY A 76 3.32 -9.48 -15.02
C GLY A 76 4.28 -8.33 -14.72
N PHE A 77 4.72 -8.17 -13.47
CA PHE A 77 5.69 -7.15 -13.07
C PHE A 77 7.12 -7.63 -13.36
N SER A 78 7.90 -6.82 -14.08
CA SER A 78 9.35 -6.96 -14.11
C SER A 78 9.97 -6.71 -12.73
N GLY A 79 11.22 -7.14 -12.52
CA GLY A 79 11.91 -6.92 -11.23
C GLY A 79 11.99 -5.45 -10.81
N GLY A 80 12.19 -4.53 -11.77
CA GLY A 80 12.22 -3.08 -11.50
C GLY A 80 10.83 -2.51 -11.16
N GLU A 81 9.77 -3.00 -11.81
CA GLU A 81 8.40 -2.60 -11.50
C GLU A 81 7.96 -3.11 -10.13
N ARG A 82 8.36 -4.34 -9.76
CA ARG A 82 8.13 -4.89 -8.42
C ARG A 82 8.75 -4.00 -7.35
N LYS A 83 10.00 -3.56 -7.58
CA LYS A 83 10.68 -2.65 -6.63
C LYS A 83 9.98 -1.30 -6.51
N ARG A 84 9.53 -0.71 -7.62
CA ARG A 84 8.74 0.53 -7.58
C ARG A 84 7.39 0.33 -6.90
N ASN A 85 6.74 -0.82 -7.07
CA ASN A 85 5.48 -1.15 -6.41
C ASN A 85 5.65 -1.29 -4.90
N GLU A 86 6.75 -1.90 -4.44
CA GLU A 86 7.12 -1.93 -3.01
C GLU A 86 7.30 -0.51 -2.46
N ILE A 87 8.00 0.37 -3.18
CA ILE A 87 8.19 1.76 -2.77
C ILE A 87 6.86 2.52 -2.75
N LEU A 88 5.95 2.25 -3.71
CA LEU A 88 4.61 2.82 -3.74
C LEU A 88 3.78 2.37 -2.54
N GLN A 89 3.80 1.08 -2.22
CA GLN A 89 3.15 0.53 -1.03
C GLN A 89 3.69 1.18 0.24
N LEU A 90 5.02 1.37 0.33
CA LEU A 90 5.62 2.14 1.41
C LEU A 90 5.11 3.58 1.40
N ALA A 91 5.08 4.29 0.27
CA ALA A 91 4.61 5.67 0.19
C ALA A 91 3.14 5.84 0.62
N VAL A 92 2.29 4.85 0.34
CA VAL A 92 0.89 4.80 0.76
C VAL A 92 0.78 4.46 2.26
N CYS A 93 1.54 3.48 2.73
CA CYS A 93 1.53 3.02 4.12
C CYS A 93 2.47 3.81 5.04
N ILE A 94 3.25 4.79 4.57
CA ILE A 94 4.26 5.54 5.37
C ILE A 94 3.63 6.28 6.54
N GLN A 95 2.32 6.57 6.50
CA GLN A 95 1.59 7.06 7.68
C GLN A 95 1.72 6.12 8.88
N PHE A 96 1.97 4.84 8.64
CA PHE A 96 2.23 3.82 9.67
C PHE A 96 3.55 4.09 10.40
N LEU A 97 4.62 4.42 9.67
CA LEU A 97 5.93 4.70 10.26
C LEU A 97 5.94 6.02 11.04
N LYS A 98 5.22 7.05 10.56
CA LYS A 98 5.07 8.32 11.29
C LYS A 98 4.24 8.16 12.56
N ALA A 99 3.15 7.39 12.52
CA ALA A 99 2.35 7.09 13.72
C ALA A 99 3.16 6.30 14.75
N LEU A 100 3.99 5.34 14.32
CA LEU A 100 4.88 4.61 15.24
C LEU A 100 5.93 5.53 15.89
N SER A 101 6.48 6.50 15.16
CA SER A 101 7.46 7.45 15.71
C SER A 101 6.87 8.39 16.76
N ILE A 102 5.56 8.65 16.71
CA ILE A 102 4.83 9.48 17.71
C ILE A 102 4.49 8.68 18.96
N VAL A 103 4.38 7.35 18.88
CA VAL A 103 4.10 6.48 20.03
C VAL A 103 5.38 6.02 20.75
N ILE A 104 6.54 6.19 20.12
CA ILE A 104 7.87 5.83 20.67
C ILE A 104 8.65 7.09 21.12
N SER A 105 8.05 8.29 21.05
CA SER A 105 8.57 9.54 21.64
C SER A 105 7.70 9.95 22.83
#